data_AF-A0A392QMY7-F1
#
_entry.id   AF-A0A392QMY7-F1
#
_cell.length_a   1.000
_cell.length_b   1.000
_cell.length_c   1.000
_cell.angle_alpha   90.00
_cell.angle_beta   90.00
_cell.angle_gamma   90.00
#
_symmetry.space_group_name_H-M   'P 1'
#
loop_
_entity.id
_entity.type
_entity.pdbx_description
1 polymer ?
#
loop_
_entity_poly.entity_id
_entity_poly.type
_entity_poly.pdbx_seq_one_letter_code
_entity_poly.pdbx_strand_id
1 'polypeptide(L)' 'VSNPEGLEVAVEEAAAFLNKAVKPVIVGGPKLRVAKAQKAFMEFAEASGYPIAVMPSGKGLVPENHPHFIGTYWGAV' A
#
# COMPACT_ATOMS: atom_id res chain seq x y z
N VAL A 1 -12.76 -1.12 -17.06
CA VAL A 1 -13.56 -2.09 -16.28
C VAL A 1 -12.67 -3.31 -16.09
N SER A 2 -12.44 -3.75 -14.85
CA SER A 2 -11.59 -4.92 -14.55
C SER A 2 -12.29 -6.23 -14.92
N ASN A 3 -11.52 -7.30 -15.11
CA ASN A 3 -12.07 -8.65 -15.16
C ASN A 3 -12.55 -9.03 -13.74
N PRO A 4 -13.86 -9.27 -13.52
CA PRO A 4 -14.39 -9.55 -12.18
C PRO A 4 -13.80 -10.82 -11.56
N GLU A 5 -13.72 -11.91 -12.32
CA GLU A 5 -13.19 -13.20 -11.86
C GLU A 5 -11.71 -13.08 -11.50
N GLY A 6 -10.94 -12.40 -12.35
CA GLY A 6 -9.51 -12.17 -12.09
C GLY A 6 -9.25 -11.26 -10.89
N LEU A 7 -10.15 -10.31 -10.62
CA LEU A 7 -10.06 -9.44 -9.45
C LEU A 7 -10.33 -10.20 -8.16
N GLU A 8 -11.36 -11.05 -8.14
CA GLU A 8 -11.74 -11.84 -6.97
C GLU A 8 -10.61 -12.79 -6.56
N VAL A 9 -10.07 -13.56 -7.51
CA VAL A 9 -8.93 -14.47 -7.27
C VAL A 9 -7.70 -13.70 -6.78
N ALA A 10 -7.41 -12.54 -7.36
CA ALA A 10 -6.25 -11.74 -6.94
C ALA A 10 -6.40 -11.19 -5.51
N VAL A 11 -7.61 -10.80 -5.11
CA VAL A 11 -7.88 -10.33 -3.75
C VAL A 11 -7.76 -11.47 -2.74
N GLU A 12 -8.31 -12.64 -3.04
CA GLU A 12 -8.23 -13.82 -2.15
C GLU A 12 -6.78 -14.26 -1.91
N GLU A 13 -5.99 -14.41 -2.96
CA GLU A 13 -4.58 -14.80 -2.85
C GLU A 13 -3.74 -13.74 -2.13
N ALA A 14 -3.96 -12.45 -2.41
CA ALA A 14 -3.27 -11.36 -1.72
C ALA A 14 -3.62 -11.33 -0.22
N ALA A 15 -4.90 -11.50 0.13
CA ALA A 15 -5.34 -11.55 1.52
C ALA A 15 -4.74 -12.76 2.25
N ALA A 16 -4.76 -13.94 1.63
CA ALA A 16 -4.17 -15.16 2.19
C ALA A 16 -2.65 -15.01 2.42
N PHE A 17 -1.95 -14.34 1.50
CA PHE A 17 -0.52 -14.04 1.65
C PHE A 17 -0.25 -13.07 2.81
N LEU A 18 -1.02 -11.97 2.88
CA LEU A 18 -0.88 -10.96 3.94
C LEU A 18 -1.21 -11.53 5.33
N ASN A 19 -2.22 -12.39 5.43
CA ASN A 19 -2.60 -13.04 6.69
C ASN A 19 -1.54 -14.02 7.22
N LYS A 20 -0.69 -14.57 6.34
CA LYS A 20 0.44 -15.42 6.73
C LYS A 20 1.68 -14.61 7.15
N ALA A 21 1.73 -13.32 6.84
CA ALA A 21 2.88 -12.48 7.14
C ALA A 21 2.88 -12.04 8.61
N VAL A 22 4.05 -12.12 9.27
CA VAL A 22 4.16 -11.80 10.71
C VAL A 22 4.20 -10.28 10.97
N LYS A 23 4.85 -9.51 10.09
CA LYS A 23 5.00 -8.05 10.20
C LYS A 23 5.01 -7.38 8.82
N PRO A 24 3.87 -7.36 8.11
CA PRO A 24 3.79 -6.72 6.80
C PRO A 24 3.95 -5.20 6.91
N VAL A 25 4.56 -4.60 5.89
CA VAL A 25 4.75 -3.15 5.76
C VAL A 25 4.31 -2.74 4.36
N ILE A 26 3.56 -1.64 4.26
CA ILE A 26 3.09 -1.11 3.00
C ILE A 26 4.10 -0.08 2.48
N VAL A 27 4.52 -0.21 1.22
CA VAL A 27 5.44 0.74 0.59
C VAL A 27 4.75 1.46 -0.57
N GLY A 28 4.51 2.77 -0.41
CA GLY A 28 3.92 3.64 -1.41
C GLY A 28 4.94 4.10 -2.46
N GLY A 29 4.75 3.69 -3.71
CA GLY A 29 5.58 4.08 -4.85
C GLY A 29 5.03 5.28 -5.65
N PRO A 30 5.80 5.79 -6.64
CA PRO A 30 5.41 6.95 -7.46
C PRO A 30 4.17 6.69 -8.35
N LYS A 31 3.88 5.41 -8.65
CA LYS A 31 2.77 5.02 -9.52
C LYS A 31 1.39 5.14 -8.85
N LEU A 32 1.31 5.40 -7.54
CA LEU A 32 0.03 5.64 -6.84
C LEU A 32 -0.79 6.76 -7.50
N ARG A 33 -0.10 7.83 -7.93
CA ARG A 33 -0.74 8.99 -8.58
C ARG A 33 -1.31 8.62 -9.94
N VAL A 34 -0.55 7.90 -10.76
CA VAL A 34 -0.97 7.48 -12.11
C VAL A 34 -2.15 6.53 -12.05
N ALA A 35 -2.15 5.61 -11.07
CA ALA A 35 -3.23 4.69 -10.81
C ALA A 35 -4.46 5.34 -10.14
N LYS A 36 -4.39 6.62 -9.74
CA LYS A 36 -5.42 7.32 -8.95
C LYS A 36 -5.84 6.54 -7.69
N ALA A 37 -4.92 5.78 -7.10
CA ALA A 37 -5.20 4.82 -6.05
C ALA A 37 -4.91 5.36 -4.64
N GLN A 38 -4.63 6.66 -4.48
CA GLN A 38 -4.24 7.25 -3.19
C GLN A 38 -5.30 7.04 -2.10
N LYS A 39 -6.59 7.24 -2.42
CA LYS A 39 -7.68 7.03 -1.46
C LYS A 39 -7.80 5.56 -1.05
N ALA A 40 -7.85 4.65 -2.03
CA ALA A 40 -7.95 3.22 -1.79
C ALA A 40 -6.74 2.66 -1.02
N PHE A 41 -5.55 3.21 -1.29
CA PHE A 41 -4.34 2.89 -0.53
C PHE A 41 -4.44 3.28 0.95
N MET A 42 -5.01 4.46 1.23
CA MET A 42 -5.23 4.88 2.62
C MET A 42 -6.31 4.06 3.32
N GLU A 43 -7.41 3.77 2.63
CA GLU A 43 -8.48 2.90 3.17
C GLU A 43 -7.93 1.50 3.50
N PHE A 44 -7.07 0.94 2.63
CA PHE A 44 -6.38 -0.32 2.90
C PHE A 44 -5.42 -0.23 4.09
N ALA A 45 -4.63 0.84 4.17
CA ALA A 45 -3.68 1.02 5.28
C ALA A 45 -4.38 1.22 6.63
N GLU A 46 -5.53 1.92 6.65
CA GLU A 46 -6.35 2.11 7.84
C GLU A 46 -7.06 0.81 8.26
N ALA A 47 -7.62 0.06 7.31
CA ALA A 47 -8.27 -1.22 7.59
C ALA A 47 -7.30 -2.31 8.06
N SER A 48 -6.08 -2.33 7.52
CA SER A 48 -5.06 -3.32 7.90
C SER A 48 -4.25 -2.91 9.14
N GLY A 49 -4.19 -1.62 9.46
CA GLY A 49 -3.34 -1.09 10.54
C GLY A 49 -1.83 -1.23 10.28
N TYR A 50 -1.43 -1.51 9.04
CA TYR A 50 -0.04 -1.77 8.71
C TYR A 50 0.80 -0.49 8.68
N PRO A 51 2.09 -0.56 9.09
CA PRO A 51 3.02 0.55 8.91
C PRO A 51 3.16 0.93 7.43
N ILE A 52 3.24 2.23 7.16
CA ILE A 52 3.31 2.81 5.82
C ILE A 52 4.66 3.51 5.63
N ALA A 53 5.42 3.08 4.64
CA ALA A 53 6.60 3.78 4.15
C ALA A 53 6.35 4.32 2.73
N VAL A 54 7.07 5.36 2.32
CA VAL A 54 7.02 5.88 0.95
C VAL A 54 8.39 5.86 0.29
N MET A 55 8.45 5.59 -1.01
CA MET A 55 9.68 5.80 -1.76
C MET A 55 9.96 7.31 -1.95
N PRO A 56 11.22 7.75 -2.11
CA PRO A 56 11.54 9.18 -2.32
C PRO A 56 10.76 9.80 -3.48
N SER A 57 10.59 9.07 -4.58
CA SER A 57 9.80 9.51 -5.75
C SER A 57 8.28 9.55 -5.50
N GLY A 58 7.80 8.92 -4.43
CA GLY A 58 6.40 8.90 -4.00
C GLY A 58 6.09 9.89 -2.87
N LYS A 59 7.04 10.77 -2.51
CA LYS A 59 6.86 11.77 -1.46
C LYS A 59 5.66 12.67 -1.75
N GLY A 60 4.87 12.97 -0.72
CA GLY A 60 3.64 13.76 -0.84
C GLY A 60 2.43 13.02 -1.42
N LEU A 61 2.55 11.74 -1.79
CA LEU A 61 1.42 10.94 -2.27
C LEU A 61 0.60 10.31 -1.13
N VAL A 62 1.18 10.20 0.06
CA VAL A 62 0.58 9.65 1.27
C VAL A 62 0.65 10.72 2.35
N PRO A 63 -0.42 10.94 3.14
CA PRO A 63 -0.40 11.87 4.26
C PRO A 63 0.61 11.44 5.32
N GLU A 64 1.61 12.29 5.57
CA GLU A 64 2.70 11.99 6.51
C GLU A 64 2.31 12.15 7.98
N ASN A 65 1.18 12.82 8.24
CA ASN A 65 0.60 12.95 9.58
C ASN A 65 -0.15 11.69 10.03
N HIS A 66 -0.17 10.63 9.22
CA HIS A 66 -0.88 9.41 9.54
C HIS A 66 -0.17 8.65 10.67
N PRO A 67 -0.88 8.11 11.68
CA PRO A 67 -0.27 7.46 12.84
C PRO A 67 0.58 6.23 12.48
N HIS A 68 0.26 5.57 11.37
CA HIS A 68 1.01 4.42 10.86
C HIS A 68 2.14 4.79 9.89
N PHE A 69 2.38 6.08 9.60
CA PHE A 69 3.45 6.49 8.70
C PHE A 69 4.83 6.39 9.38
N ILE A 70 5.72 5.57 8.82
CA ILE A 70 7.06 5.28 9.38
C ILE A 70 8.20 5.92 8.60
N GLY A 71 7.90 6.75 7.59
CA GLY A 71 8.88 7.56 6.87
C GLY A 71 9.20 7.07 5.45
N THR A 72 10.41 7.38 4.99
CA THR A 72 10.82 7.14 3.60
C THR A 72 11.67 5.88 3.48
N TYR A 73 11.23 4.93 2.65
CA TYR A 73 11.99 3.73 2.33
C TYR A 73 12.84 3.98 1.08
N TRP A 74 14.16 4.02 1.27
CA TRP A 74 15.14 4.28 0.21
C TRP A 74 16.14 3.12 0.01
N GLY A 75 15.72 1.88 0.28
CA GLY A 75 16.44 0.66 -0.11
C GLY A 75 17.96 0.67 0.09
N ALA A 76 18.68 -0.05 -0.79
CA ALA A 76 20.11 0.12 -0.97
C ALA A 76 20.35 1.04 -2.17
N VAL A 77 21.11 2.12 -1.95
CA VAL A 77 21.61 3.04 -2.98
C VAL A 77 22.92 2.54 -3.56
#